data_AF-A0A7S0P673-F1
#
_entry.id   AF-A0A7S0P673-F1
#
_cell.length_a   1.000
_cell.length_b   1.000
_cell.length_c   1.000
_cell.angle_alpha   90.00
_cell.angle_beta   90.00
_cell.angle_gamma   90.00
#
_symmetry.space_group_name_H-M   'P 1'
#
loop_
_entity.id
_entity.type
_entity.pdbx_description
1 polymer ?
#
loop_
_entity_poly.entity_id
_entity_poly.type
_entity_poly.pdbx_seq_one_letter_code
_entity_poly.pdbx_strand_id
1 'polypeptide(L)'
;PQNFLQLLPLKVGTSGDAQDSSWLLAVLRGHIGNATLAFYASYFMPMQEWLLKRAEALGEEGRSVEAKNLLNLFEQVWALLPGFCACARDVGDAFPSIAKALGSAINEHPQVRPAILQGLGLLILSLRSQKSATPHGASTTLALTPEASTALATIGGYAKNFLPLFFNVHQAEPPGRRRQLQETIRNFAAITPSPLLGNLFKAVLRKLLEASAVTEAEQELETQCSLVELLIALCPSLDQADVLLLWRAVRPHLGSASTLLQKKAYKATATLAEHHSVFVQEKLPELREAMAEAAPLCQAACKRKRFACLQALTVQISEPQLMSVLPPLLGETVLATKEANVKTRAAAFDLLLVLCATAEKHAGNRASARAAAVQRLFVMVAAGLAGKSAHMMSASLLALSRMLHAYRHVAELVPFSAQLLETVLTLLEHRAQEVVRSVIVFIKVVLSALPLEAIEPLLPLLVPPMLSWCSNKHSHLKYQVRYLMERLFKRVWDEGVTG
;
A
#
# COMPACT_ATOMS: atom_id res chain seq x y z
N PRO A 1 -19.26 -13.83 25.97
CA PRO A 1 -20.17 -12.68 26.21
C PRO A 1 -21.55 -13.07 26.77
N GLN A 2 -22.27 -13.97 26.10
CA GLN A 2 -23.63 -14.37 26.50
C GLN A 2 -23.70 -14.92 27.93
N ASN A 3 -22.88 -15.93 28.26
CA ASN A 3 -22.85 -16.52 29.62
C ASN A 3 -22.50 -15.49 30.69
N PHE A 4 -21.58 -14.57 30.39
CA PHE A 4 -21.20 -13.50 31.33
C PHE A 4 -22.35 -12.53 31.58
N LEU A 5 -23.07 -12.12 30.53
CA LEU A 5 -24.21 -11.21 30.63
C LEU A 5 -25.46 -11.84 31.27
N GLN A 6 -25.55 -13.18 31.31
CA GLN A 6 -26.56 -13.88 32.12
C GLN A 6 -26.28 -13.76 33.61
N LEU A 7 -25.00 -13.79 34.01
CA LEU A 7 -24.59 -13.64 35.42
C LEU A 7 -24.61 -12.18 35.86
N LEU A 8 -24.18 -11.27 34.99
CA LEU A 8 -24.15 -9.84 35.24
C LEU A 8 -24.84 -9.08 34.09
N PRO A 9 -26.17 -8.89 34.16
CA PRO A 9 -26.93 -8.21 33.13
C PRO A 9 -26.50 -6.76 32.96
N LEU A 10 -26.47 -6.31 31.70
CA LEU A 10 -26.25 -4.92 31.37
C LEU A 10 -27.54 -4.13 31.60
N LYS A 11 -27.46 -3.13 32.47
CA LYS A 11 -28.55 -2.23 32.84
C LYS A 11 -28.08 -0.80 32.61
N VAL A 12 -28.95 0.02 32.02
CA VAL A 12 -28.66 1.44 31.78
C VAL A 12 -29.56 2.24 32.71
N GLY A 13 -28.95 2.90 33.71
CA GLY A 13 -29.66 3.76 34.63
C GLY A 13 -30.12 5.04 33.93
N THR A 14 -31.43 5.32 33.93
CA THR A 14 -32.02 6.56 33.38
C THR A 14 -32.73 7.42 34.44
N SER A 15 -32.71 6.97 35.70
CA SER A 15 -33.26 7.64 36.87
C SER A 15 -32.32 7.43 38.07
N GLY A 16 -32.39 8.31 39.08
CA GLY A 16 -31.43 8.37 40.19
C GLY A 16 -31.26 7.08 41.01
N ASP A 17 -32.29 6.25 41.07
CA ASP A 17 -32.28 4.98 41.83
C ASP A 17 -32.07 3.73 40.96
N ALA A 18 -31.90 3.90 39.63
CA ALA A 18 -31.74 2.76 38.72
C ALA A 18 -30.31 2.20 38.79
N GLN A 19 -30.19 0.87 38.92
CA GLN A 19 -28.90 0.19 38.80
C GLN A 19 -28.29 0.41 37.42
N ASP A 20 -27.06 0.94 37.37
CA ASP A 20 -26.31 1.17 36.14
C ASP A 20 -25.07 0.25 36.07
N SER A 21 -25.02 -0.58 35.04
CA SER A 21 -23.88 -1.42 34.69
C SER A 21 -23.37 -1.14 33.28
N SER A 22 -23.64 0.05 32.74
CA SER A 22 -23.19 0.49 31.41
C SER A 22 -21.67 0.46 31.21
N TRP A 23 -20.89 0.58 32.29
CA TRP A 23 -19.42 0.41 32.28
C TRP A 23 -18.97 -0.95 31.73
N LEU A 24 -19.83 -1.97 31.75
CA LEU A 24 -19.56 -3.28 31.16
C LEU A 24 -19.32 -3.20 29.65
N LEU A 25 -19.86 -2.21 28.94
CA LEU A 25 -19.59 -2.02 27.51
C LEU A 25 -18.09 -1.82 27.24
N ALA A 26 -17.43 -1.00 28.07
CA ALA A 26 -16.00 -0.75 27.93
C ALA A 26 -15.17 -2.02 28.19
N VAL A 27 -15.57 -2.83 29.17
CA VAL A 27 -14.90 -4.10 29.50
C VAL A 27 -15.11 -5.13 28.40
N LEU A 28 -16.35 -5.29 27.92
CA LEU A 28 -16.69 -6.25 26.88
C LEU A 28 -15.93 -5.98 25.58
N ARG A 29 -15.72 -4.71 25.22
CA ARG A 29 -15.04 -4.32 23.98
C ARG A 29 -13.68 -5.01 23.77
N GLY A 30 -12.93 -5.22 24.85
CA GLY A 30 -11.61 -5.88 24.79
C GLY A 30 -11.64 -7.40 24.93
N HIS A 31 -12.78 -8.00 25.30
CA HIS A 31 -12.86 -9.39 25.77
C HIS A 31 -13.95 -10.22 25.08
N ILE A 32 -14.39 -9.80 23.89
CA ILE A 32 -15.30 -10.61 23.06
C ILE A 32 -14.50 -11.75 22.43
N GLY A 33 -14.90 -12.98 22.74
CA GLY A 33 -14.41 -14.20 22.11
C GLY A 33 -15.50 -15.28 22.09
N ASN A 34 -15.42 -16.21 21.13
CA ASN A 34 -16.39 -17.31 20.93
C ASN A 34 -17.85 -16.82 20.97
N ALA A 35 -18.15 -15.77 20.20
CA ALA A 35 -19.45 -15.13 20.20
C ALA A 35 -20.28 -15.53 18.98
N THR A 36 -21.59 -15.32 19.08
CA THR A 36 -22.55 -15.58 18.00
C THR A 36 -23.17 -14.26 17.53
N LEU A 37 -23.38 -14.12 16.22
CA LEU A 37 -24.11 -12.99 15.68
C LEU A 37 -25.58 -13.04 16.09
N ALA A 38 -26.16 -14.23 16.27
CA ALA A 38 -27.53 -14.37 16.77
C ALA A 38 -27.71 -13.78 18.18
N PHE A 39 -26.70 -13.90 19.05
CA PHE A 39 -26.73 -13.24 20.36
C PHE A 39 -26.64 -11.72 20.22
N TYR A 40 -25.77 -11.22 19.34
CA TYR A 40 -25.70 -9.78 19.10
C TYR A 40 -27.04 -9.23 18.58
N ALA A 41 -27.65 -9.97 17.65
CA ALA A 41 -28.96 -9.64 17.07
C ALA A 41 -30.07 -9.59 18.12
N SER A 42 -30.13 -10.58 19.02
CA SER A 42 -31.21 -10.69 20.00
C SER A 42 -31.03 -9.80 21.24
N TYR A 43 -29.78 -9.47 21.61
CA TYR A 43 -29.49 -8.72 22.83
C TYR A 43 -29.15 -7.25 22.57
N PHE A 44 -28.18 -6.99 21.67
CA PHE A 44 -27.64 -5.64 21.48
C PHE A 44 -28.44 -4.80 20.48
N MET A 45 -29.07 -5.40 19.46
CA MET A 45 -29.89 -4.62 18.51
C MET A 45 -31.12 -3.97 19.18
N PRO A 46 -31.93 -4.69 19.99
CA PRO A 46 -33.06 -4.05 20.68
C PRO A 46 -32.58 -2.99 21.68
N MET A 47 -31.42 -3.22 22.31
CA MET A 47 -30.81 -2.25 23.22
C MET A 47 -30.41 -0.96 22.51
N GLN A 48 -29.85 -1.05 21.29
CA GLN A 48 -29.51 0.13 20.48
C GLN A 48 -30.74 0.94 20.11
N GLU A 49 -31.81 0.28 19.68
CA GLU A 49 -33.07 0.95 19.35
C GLU A 49 -33.67 1.64 20.58
N TRP A 50 -33.63 0.99 21.74
CA TRP A 50 -34.09 1.57 23.00
C TRP A 50 -33.26 2.79 23.40
N LEU A 51 -31.93 2.70 23.32
CA LEU A 51 -31.02 3.81 23.63
C LEU A 51 -31.30 5.03 22.76
N LEU A 52 -31.49 4.83 21.46
CA LEU A 52 -31.77 5.91 20.52
C LEU A 52 -33.10 6.58 20.81
N LYS A 53 -34.20 5.80 20.92
CA LYS A 53 -35.54 6.33 21.23
C LYS A 53 -35.57 7.06 22.56
N ARG A 54 -34.87 6.55 23.58
CA ARG A 54 -34.83 7.19 24.89
C ARG A 54 -33.99 8.48 24.87
N ALA A 55 -32.90 8.51 24.11
CA ALA A 55 -32.11 9.73 23.92
C ALA A 55 -32.92 10.83 23.23
N GLU A 56 -33.71 10.48 22.21
CA GLU A 56 -34.62 11.41 21.51
C GLU A 56 -35.66 12.00 22.47
N ALA A 57 -36.37 11.15 23.23
CA ALA A 57 -37.36 11.60 24.20
C ALA A 57 -36.77 12.54 25.26
N LEU A 58 -35.58 12.21 25.81
CA LEU A 58 -34.88 13.09 26.76
C LEU A 58 -34.43 14.42 26.13
N GLY A 59 -34.13 14.40 24.83
CA GLY A 59 -33.84 15.60 24.05
C GLY A 59 -35.05 16.53 23.96
N GLU A 60 -36.23 15.98 23.68
CA GLU A 60 -37.50 16.71 23.64
C GLU A 60 -37.90 17.26 25.03
N GLU A 61 -37.59 16.52 26.10
CA GLU A 61 -37.76 16.96 27.50
C GLU A 61 -36.75 18.05 27.93
N GLY A 62 -35.81 18.46 27.07
CA GLY A 62 -34.77 19.46 27.38
C GLY A 62 -33.58 18.93 28.20
N ARG A 63 -33.53 17.63 28.49
CA ARG A 63 -32.47 16.95 29.27
C ARG A 63 -31.27 16.57 28.38
N SER A 64 -30.67 17.59 27.76
CA SER A 64 -29.64 17.41 26.72
C SER A 64 -28.40 16.62 27.17
N VAL A 65 -27.96 16.76 28.43
CA VAL A 65 -26.78 16.04 28.94
C VAL A 65 -27.02 14.53 29.00
N GLU A 66 -28.20 14.13 29.48
CA GLU A 66 -28.56 12.72 29.60
C GLU A 66 -28.81 12.09 28.23
N ALA A 67 -29.47 12.83 27.33
CA ALA A 67 -29.61 12.41 25.94
C ALA A 67 -28.25 12.13 25.29
N LYS A 68 -27.25 13.02 25.48
CA LYS A 68 -25.88 12.82 24.99
C LYS A 68 -25.21 11.60 25.62
N ASN A 69 -25.41 11.36 26.92
CA ASN A 69 -24.86 10.16 27.58
C ASN A 69 -25.43 8.87 26.97
N LEU A 70 -26.73 8.81 26.69
CA LEU A 70 -27.34 7.66 26.01
C LEU A 70 -26.84 7.49 24.57
N LEU A 71 -26.60 8.58 23.84
CA LEU A 71 -25.97 8.52 22.51
C LEU A 71 -24.54 7.99 22.56
N ASN A 72 -23.76 8.35 23.58
CA ASN A 72 -22.44 7.77 23.81
C ASN A 72 -22.51 6.27 24.08
N LEU A 73 -23.49 5.83 24.89
CA LEU A 73 -23.71 4.39 25.11
C LEU A 73 -24.14 3.69 23.81
N PHE A 74 -24.97 4.32 22.99
CA PHE A 74 -25.35 3.80 21.67
C PHE A 74 -24.12 3.54 20.80
N GLU A 75 -23.21 4.51 20.71
CA GLU A 75 -21.93 4.33 19.99
C GLU A 75 -21.07 3.22 20.59
N GLN A 76 -21.01 3.09 21.92
CA GLN A 76 -20.26 2.04 22.60
C GLN A 76 -20.82 0.64 22.31
N VAL A 77 -22.15 0.48 22.24
CA VAL A 77 -22.77 -0.81 21.87
C VAL A 77 -22.35 -1.18 20.44
N TRP A 78 -22.42 -0.25 19.50
CA TRP A 78 -21.93 -0.50 18.13
C TRP A 78 -20.44 -0.82 18.07
N ALA A 79 -19.62 -0.20 18.93
CA ALA A 79 -18.19 -0.48 19.02
C ALA A 79 -17.85 -1.91 19.47
N LEU A 80 -18.83 -2.68 19.97
CA LEU A 80 -18.68 -4.11 20.26
C LEU A 80 -18.77 -4.98 19.00
N LEU A 81 -19.51 -4.54 17.97
CA LEU A 81 -19.80 -5.32 16.76
C LEU A 81 -18.54 -5.91 16.09
N PRO A 82 -17.42 -5.18 15.92
CA PRO A 82 -16.21 -5.76 15.34
C PRO A 82 -15.71 -7.02 16.05
N GLY A 83 -15.78 -7.05 17.38
CA GLY A 83 -15.38 -8.22 18.17
C GLY A 83 -16.31 -9.41 17.93
N PHE A 84 -17.62 -9.17 17.83
CA PHE A 84 -18.58 -10.22 17.48
C PHE A 84 -18.33 -10.75 16.08
N CYS A 85 -18.12 -9.87 15.09
CA CYS A 85 -17.84 -10.26 13.71
C CYS A 85 -16.53 -11.05 13.55
N ALA A 86 -15.48 -10.71 14.31
CA ALA A 86 -14.19 -11.38 14.24
C ALA A 86 -14.26 -12.85 14.68
N CYS A 87 -15.13 -13.17 15.64
CA CYS A 87 -15.21 -14.49 16.28
C CYS A 87 -16.53 -15.24 16.00
N ALA A 88 -17.38 -14.73 15.10
CA ALA A 88 -18.69 -15.30 14.80
C ALA A 88 -18.59 -16.72 14.24
N ARG A 89 -19.43 -17.62 14.74
CA ARG A 89 -19.48 -19.04 14.32
C ARG A 89 -20.73 -19.43 13.53
N ASP A 90 -21.76 -18.59 13.59
CA ASP A 90 -23.13 -18.81 13.11
C ASP A 90 -23.50 -17.86 11.96
N VAL A 91 -22.50 -17.40 11.20
CA VAL A 91 -22.67 -16.30 10.25
C VAL A 91 -23.69 -16.62 9.17
N GLY A 92 -23.69 -17.86 8.66
CA GLY A 92 -24.61 -18.30 7.60
C GLY A 92 -26.08 -18.14 7.98
N ASP A 93 -26.42 -18.41 9.25
CA ASP A 93 -27.81 -18.40 9.73
C ASP A 93 -28.20 -17.05 10.34
N ALA A 94 -27.26 -16.40 11.03
CA ALA A 94 -27.55 -15.19 11.80
C ALA A 94 -27.43 -13.90 11.01
N PHE A 95 -26.58 -13.83 9.98
CA PHE A 95 -26.37 -12.59 9.20
C PHE A 95 -27.66 -12.01 8.60
N PRO A 96 -28.59 -12.82 8.04
CA PRO A 96 -29.88 -12.34 7.55
C PRO A 96 -30.69 -11.51 8.56
N SER A 97 -30.62 -11.87 9.85
CA SER A 97 -31.39 -11.20 10.91
C SER A 97 -30.88 -9.78 11.20
N ILE A 98 -29.60 -9.49 10.94
CA ILE A 98 -28.98 -8.19 11.23
C ILE A 98 -28.76 -7.35 9.98
N ALA A 99 -28.74 -7.95 8.79
CA ALA A 99 -28.34 -7.29 7.54
C ALA A 99 -29.08 -5.98 7.26
N LYS A 100 -30.42 -5.97 7.42
CA LYS A 100 -31.24 -4.77 7.20
C LYS A 100 -30.86 -3.65 8.17
N ALA A 101 -30.73 -3.97 9.46
CA ALA A 101 -30.44 -2.99 10.49
C ALA A 101 -29.01 -2.42 10.36
N LEU A 102 -28.04 -3.24 9.95
CA LEU A 102 -26.69 -2.75 9.60
C LEU A 102 -26.77 -1.75 8.44
N GLY A 103 -27.53 -2.06 7.39
CA GLY A 103 -27.71 -1.18 6.23
C GLY A 103 -28.35 0.17 6.60
N SER A 104 -29.43 0.15 7.39
CA SER A 104 -30.08 1.36 7.91
C SER A 104 -29.10 2.20 8.75
N ALA A 105 -28.41 1.58 9.70
CA ALA A 105 -27.47 2.28 10.57
C ALA A 105 -26.29 2.91 9.80
N ILE A 106 -25.78 2.24 8.76
CA ILE A 106 -24.76 2.82 7.87
C ILE A 106 -25.29 4.07 7.17
N ASN A 107 -26.54 4.08 6.73
CA ASN A 107 -27.13 5.23 6.06
C ASN A 107 -27.39 6.38 7.03
N GLU A 108 -28.07 6.09 8.14
CA GLU A 108 -28.67 7.06 9.06
C GLU A 108 -27.70 7.63 10.09
N HIS A 109 -26.65 6.89 10.47
CA HIS A 109 -25.82 7.24 11.62
C HIS A 109 -24.31 7.27 11.29
N PRO A 110 -23.76 8.43 10.87
CA PRO A 110 -22.34 8.57 10.52
C PRO A 110 -21.36 8.11 11.60
N GLN A 111 -21.69 8.32 12.87
CA GLN A 111 -20.84 8.02 14.03
C GLN A 111 -20.59 6.52 14.25
N VAL A 112 -21.50 5.64 13.82
CA VAL A 112 -21.35 4.18 13.97
C VAL A 112 -20.78 3.49 12.74
N ARG A 113 -20.73 4.18 11.58
CA ARG A 113 -20.18 3.64 10.32
C ARG A 113 -18.81 2.97 10.52
N PRO A 114 -17.84 3.54 11.25
CA PRO A 114 -16.53 2.91 11.41
C PRO A 114 -16.59 1.53 12.07
N ALA A 115 -17.45 1.36 13.09
CA ALA A 115 -17.61 0.08 13.77
C ALA A 115 -18.28 -0.96 12.86
N ILE A 116 -19.32 -0.55 12.11
CA ILE A 116 -20.03 -1.45 11.19
C ILE A 116 -19.13 -1.88 10.03
N LEU A 117 -18.43 -0.93 9.39
CA LEU A 117 -17.54 -1.21 8.27
C LEU A 117 -16.36 -2.10 8.68
N GLN A 118 -15.80 -1.88 9.88
CA GLN A 118 -14.78 -2.75 10.46
C GLN A 118 -15.33 -4.15 10.72
N GLY A 119 -16.50 -4.26 11.35
CA GLY A 119 -17.12 -5.54 11.65
C GLY A 119 -17.39 -6.36 10.39
N LEU A 120 -18.03 -5.76 9.38
CA LEU A 120 -18.25 -6.41 8.10
C LEU A 120 -16.95 -6.83 7.40
N GLY A 121 -15.91 -5.98 7.45
CA GLY A 121 -14.61 -6.31 6.90
C GLY A 121 -13.97 -7.52 7.60
N LEU A 122 -13.95 -7.52 8.94
CA LEU A 122 -13.42 -8.62 9.74
C LEU A 122 -14.20 -9.91 9.54
N LEU A 123 -15.53 -9.82 9.42
CA LEU A 123 -16.40 -10.97 9.15
C LEU A 123 -15.98 -11.68 7.86
N ILE A 124 -15.87 -10.93 6.76
CA ILE A 124 -15.49 -11.48 5.44
C ILE A 124 -14.06 -12.01 5.46
N LEU A 125 -13.11 -11.26 6.04
CA LEU A 125 -11.71 -11.67 6.09
C LEU A 125 -11.49 -12.92 6.95
N SER A 126 -12.18 -13.01 8.10
CA SER A 126 -12.14 -14.17 9.00
C SER A 126 -12.64 -15.41 8.27
N LEU A 127 -13.82 -15.35 7.63
CA LEU A 127 -14.36 -16.46 6.85
C LEU A 127 -13.44 -16.87 5.69
N ARG A 128 -12.84 -15.92 4.97
CA ARG A 128 -11.90 -16.22 3.87
C ARG A 128 -10.58 -16.85 4.34
N SER A 129 -10.24 -16.69 5.61
CA SER A 129 -9.07 -17.31 6.22
C SER A 129 -9.31 -18.75 6.68
N GLN A 130 -10.58 -19.15 6.85
CA GLN A 130 -10.97 -20.50 7.26
C GLN A 130 -10.81 -21.48 6.10
N LYS A 131 -9.62 -22.06 6.00
CA LYS A 131 -9.28 -23.05 4.98
C LYS A 131 -9.00 -24.41 5.60
N SER A 132 -9.55 -25.45 5.01
CA SER A 132 -9.26 -26.85 5.30
C SER A 132 -8.36 -27.44 4.21
N ALA A 133 -7.38 -28.23 4.63
CA ALA A 133 -6.56 -29.01 3.71
C ALA A 133 -7.34 -30.24 3.24
N THR A 134 -7.56 -30.36 1.94
CA THR A 134 -8.12 -31.57 1.33
C THR A 134 -7.01 -32.30 0.56
N PRO A 135 -6.71 -33.57 0.91
CA PRO A 135 -5.77 -34.37 0.13
C PRO A 135 -6.39 -34.73 -1.23
N HIS A 136 -5.65 -34.45 -2.31
CA HIS A 136 -6.00 -34.81 -3.68
C HIS A 136 -4.79 -35.54 -4.31
N GLY A 137 -4.73 -36.86 -4.12
CA GLY A 137 -3.59 -37.67 -4.55
C GLY A 137 -2.29 -37.23 -3.86
N ALA A 138 -1.25 -36.92 -4.63
CA ALA A 138 0.05 -36.46 -4.13
C ALA A 138 0.09 -34.94 -3.79
N SER A 139 -1.02 -34.20 -3.95
CA SER A 139 -1.08 -32.75 -3.70
C SER A 139 -2.12 -32.41 -2.64
N THR A 140 -1.80 -31.44 -1.77
CA THR A 140 -2.73 -30.90 -0.78
C THR A 140 -3.24 -29.55 -1.26
N THR A 141 -4.56 -29.42 -1.46
CA THR A 141 -5.17 -28.14 -1.80
C THR A 141 -5.83 -27.54 -0.55
N LEU A 142 -5.65 -26.23 -0.35
CA LEU A 142 -6.31 -25.49 0.72
C LEU A 142 -7.60 -24.87 0.16
N ALA A 143 -8.74 -25.44 0.53
CA ALA A 143 -10.06 -24.95 0.15
C ALA A 143 -10.76 -24.30 1.35
N LEU A 144 -11.73 -23.40 1.11
CA LEU A 144 -12.58 -22.88 2.18
C LEU A 144 -13.37 -24.03 2.81
N THR A 145 -13.62 -23.95 4.12
CA THR A 145 -14.53 -24.92 4.74
C THR A 145 -15.94 -24.77 4.16
N PRO A 146 -16.76 -25.85 4.14
CA PRO A 146 -18.14 -25.76 3.65
C PRO A 146 -18.94 -24.66 4.37
N GLU A 147 -18.78 -24.53 5.68
CA GLU A 147 -19.45 -23.53 6.51
C GLU A 147 -19.01 -22.10 6.16
N ALA A 148 -17.71 -21.90 5.92
CA ALA A 148 -17.19 -20.61 5.51
C ALA A 148 -17.71 -20.24 4.11
N SER A 149 -17.77 -21.20 3.19
CA SER A 149 -18.29 -21.00 1.84
C SER A 149 -19.78 -20.64 1.85
N THR A 150 -20.60 -21.34 2.63
CA THR A 150 -22.04 -21.03 2.75
C THR A 150 -22.26 -19.67 3.40
N ALA A 151 -21.53 -19.35 4.47
CA ALA A 151 -21.62 -18.04 5.12
C ALA A 151 -21.23 -16.88 4.19
N LEU A 152 -20.16 -17.04 3.41
CA LEU A 152 -19.74 -16.04 2.42
C LEU A 152 -20.80 -15.88 1.31
N ALA A 153 -21.41 -16.98 0.85
CA ALA A 153 -22.50 -16.93 -0.11
C ALA A 153 -23.73 -16.20 0.45
N THR A 154 -24.09 -16.44 1.72
CA THR A 154 -25.16 -15.72 2.39
C THR A 154 -24.89 -14.21 2.40
N ILE A 155 -23.70 -13.78 2.84
CA ILE A 155 -23.33 -12.35 2.86
C ILE A 155 -23.32 -11.78 1.43
N GLY A 156 -22.76 -12.52 0.46
CA GLY A 156 -22.71 -12.16 -0.96
C GLY A 156 -24.09 -11.95 -1.57
N GLY A 157 -25.11 -12.67 -1.10
CA GLY A 157 -26.51 -12.47 -1.49
C GLY A 157 -27.07 -11.08 -1.17
N TYR A 158 -26.49 -10.38 -0.18
CA TYR A 158 -26.87 -9.01 0.18
C TYR A 158 -26.05 -7.93 -0.54
N ALA A 159 -25.07 -8.30 -1.38
CA ALA A 159 -24.22 -7.34 -2.10
C ALA A 159 -25.02 -6.35 -2.97
N LYS A 160 -26.16 -6.79 -3.54
CA LYS A 160 -27.06 -5.95 -4.34
C LYS A 160 -27.62 -4.74 -3.56
N ASN A 161 -27.67 -4.82 -2.23
CA ASN A 161 -28.14 -3.74 -1.36
C ASN A 161 -26.96 -2.98 -0.73
N PHE A 162 -25.96 -3.71 -0.24
CA PHE A 162 -24.81 -3.10 0.46
C PHE A 162 -23.88 -2.32 -0.46
N LEU A 163 -23.54 -2.83 -1.65
CA LEU A 163 -22.60 -2.13 -2.54
C LEU A 163 -23.13 -0.78 -3.02
N PRO A 164 -24.38 -0.66 -3.52
CA PRO A 164 -24.95 0.66 -3.85
C PRO A 164 -25.00 1.61 -2.64
N LEU A 165 -25.36 1.10 -1.46
CA LEU A 165 -25.33 1.89 -0.23
C LEU A 165 -23.92 2.41 0.06
N PHE A 166 -22.90 1.56 -0.01
CA PHE A 166 -21.51 1.97 0.20
C PHE A 166 -21.05 2.99 -0.85
N PHE A 167 -21.47 2.87 -2.11
CA PHE A 167 -21.14 3.84 -3.15
C PHE A 167 -21.72 5.22 -2.84
N ASN A 168 -22.98 5.27 -2.39
CA ASN A 168 -23.64 6.52 -2.02
C ASN A 168 -22.99 7.16 -0.79
N VAL A 169 -22.71 6.36 0.25
CA VAL A 169 -22.01 6.85 1.46
C VAL A 169 -20.60 7.31 1.12
N HIS A 170 -19.90 6.62 0.21
CA HIS A 170 -18.54 6.99 -0.21
C HIS A 170 -18.50 8.36 -0.89
N GLN A 171 -19.46 8.64 -1.76
CA GLN A 171 -19.57 9.94 -2.42
C GLN A 171 -19.96 11.06 -1.46
N ALA A 172 -20.79 10.77 -0.45
CA ALA A 172 -21.20 11.75 0.56
C ALA A 172 -20.11 12.03 1.63
N GLU A 173 -19.21 11.08 1.89
CA GLU A 173 -18.15 11.23 2.89
C GLU A 173 -16.96 12.05 2.37
N PRO A 174 -16.26 12.82 3.23
CA PRO A 174 -15.01 13.48 2.86
C PRO A 174 -13.87 12.48 2.60
N PRO A 175 -12.85 12.84 1.79
CA PRO A 175 -11.75 11.96 1.41
C PRO A 175 -11.02 11.25 2.57
N GLY A 176 -10.92 11.89 3.74
CA GLY A 176 -10.25 11.33 4.92
C GLY A 176 -10.93 10.09 5.51
N ARG A 177 -12.23 9.92 5.31
CA ARG A 177 -13.03 8.80 5.88
C ARG A 177 -13.32 7.69 4.88
N ARG A 178 -13.08 7.93 3.60
CA ARG A 178 -13.38 6.98 2.50
C ARG A 178 -12.53 5.72 2.49
N ARG A 179 -11.35 5.72 3.12
CA ARG A 179 -10.40 4.58 3.05
C ARG A 179 -10.99 3.29 3.61
N GLN A 180 -11.58 3.35 4.80
CA GLN A 180 -12.17 2.17 5.43
C GLN A 180 -13.34 1.62 4.59
N LEU A 181 -14.14 2.51 4.02
CA LEU A 181 -15.24 2.16 3.14
C LEU A 181 -14.74 1.50 1.84
N GLN A 182 -13.66 1.98 1.22
CA GLN A 182 -13.03 1.33 0.06
C GLN A 182 -12.53 -0.08 0.40
N GLU A 183 -11.99 -0.28 1.60
CA GLU A 183 -11.55 -1.60 2.06
C GLU A 183 -12.74 -2.55 2.25
N THR A 184 -13.84 -2.09 2.85
CA THR A 184 -15.08 -2.87 2.96
C THR A 184 -15.71 -3.17 1.59
N ILE A 185 -15.74 -2.19 0.68
CA ILE A 185 -16.22 -2.38 -0.71
C ILE A 185 -15.41 -3.48 -1.41
N ARG A 186 -14.07 -3.45 -1.29
CA ARG A 186 -13.19 -4.49 -1.86
C ARG A 186 -13.53 -5.87 -1.30
N ASN A 187 -13.75 -5.97 0.01
CA ASN A 187 -14.08 -7.24 0.66
C ASN A 187 -15.43 -7.78 0.18
N PHE A 188 -16.44 -6.92 0.03
CA PHE A 188 -17.74 -7.29 -0.53
C PHE A 188 -17.65 -7.67 -2.00
N ALA A 189 -16.90 -6.92 -2.81
CA ALA A 189 -16.69 -7.22 -4.23
C ALA A 189 -16.14 -8.65 -4.43
N ALA A 190 -15.20 -9.07 -3.58
CA ALA A 190 -14.59 -10.40 -3.65
C ALA A 190 -15.54 -11.57 -3.37
N ILE A 191 -16.74 -11.31 -2.82
CA ILE A 191 -17.76 -12.32 -2.50
C ILE A 191 -19.07 -12.07 -3.27
N THR A 192 -19.07 -11.07 -4.15
CA THR A 192 -20.23 -10.73 -4.98
C THR A 192 -20.23 -11.60 -6.22
N PRO A 193 -21.38 -12.15 -6.66
CA PRO A 193 -21.47 -12.86 -7.93
C PRO A 193 -20.97 -11.99 -9.09
N SER A 194 -20.07 -12.53 -9.92
CA SER A 194 -19.46 -11.84 -11.08
C SER A 194 -20.46 -11.05 -11.95
N PRO A 195 -21.64 -11.58 -12.36
CA PRO A 195 -22.57 -10.83 -13.20
C PRO A 195 -23.14 -9.59 -12.50
N LEU A 196 -23.42 -9.69 -11.20
CA LEU A 196 -23.89 -8.56 -10.40
C LEU A 196 -22.77 -7.51 -10.23
N LEU A 197 -21.55 -7.96 -9.94
CA LEU A 197 -20.40 -7.08 -9.78
C LEU A 197 -20.10 -6.31 -11.07
N GLY A 198 -20.11 -6.98 -12.22
CA GLY A 198 -19.90 -6.35 -13.52
C GLY A 198 -20.97 -5.30 -13.85
N ASN A 199 -22.24 -5.55 -13.51
CA ASN A 199 -23.31 -4.56 -13.68
C ASN A 199 -23.10 -3.32 -12.80
N LEU A 200 -22.75 -3.52 -11.52
CA LEU A 200 -22.46 -2.43 -10.58
C LEU A 200 -21.21 -1.63 -11.01
N PHE A 201 -20.17 -2.32 -11.44
CA PHE A 201 -18.96 -1.70 -12.00
C PHE A 201 -19.30 -0.82 -13.21
N LYS A 202 -20.06 -1.34 -14.18
CA LYS A 202 -20.48 -0.58 -15.38
C LYS A 202 -21.34 0.63 -15.02
N ALA A 203 -22.16 0.54 -13.98
CA ALA A 203 -22.92 1.68 -13.49
C ALA A 203 -22.02 2.80 -12.93
N VAL A 204 -21.01 2.45 -12.11
CA VAL A 204 -20.02 3.42 -11.60
C VAL A 204 -19.19 4.00 -12.75
N LEU A 205 -18.78 3.16 -13.70
CA LEU A 205 -18.01 3.58 -14.87
C LEU A 205 -18.80 4.56 -15.75
N ARG A 206 -20.09 4.29 -15.99
CA ARG A 206 -20.95 5.19 -16.76
C ARG A 206 -21.05 6.57 -16.09
N LYS A 207 -21.27 6.61 -14.78
CA LYS A 207 -21.28 7.86 -14.01
C LYS A 207 -19.97 8.63 -14.15
N LEU A 208 -18.81 7.95 -14.18
CA LEU A 208 -17.51 8.59 -14.38
C LEU A 208 -17.40 9.23 -15.77
N LEU A 209 -17.90 8.55 -16.80
CA LEU A 209 -17.87 9.06 -18.17
C LEU A 209 -18.81 10.26 -18.35
N GLU A 210 -20.00 10.23 -17.75
CA GLU A 210 -20.95 11.35 -17.71
C GLU A 210 -20.35 12.56 -16.98
N ALA A 211 -19.75 12.34 -15.82
CA ALA A 211 -19.00 13.32 -15.04
C ALA A 211 -17.84 13.96 -15.83
N SER A 212 -17.20 13.19 -16.72
CA SER A 212 -16.08 13.67 -17.54
C SER A 212 -16.51 14.55 -18.71
N ALA A 213 -17.80 14.56 -19.08
CA ALA A 213 -18.33 15.34 -20.20
C ALA A 213 -18.72 16.78 -19.79
N VAL A 214 -18.88 17.05 -18.50
CA VAL A 214 -19.33 18.34 -17.96
C VAL A 214 -18.13 19.23 -17.62
N THR A 215 -18.23 20.53 -17.93
CA THR A 215 -17.11 21.49 -17.88
C THR A 215 -16.95 22.25 -16.55
N GLU A 216 -17.81 22.00 -15.57
CA GLU A 216 -17.76 22.66 -14.26
C GLU A 216 -16.58 22.11 -13.42
N ALA A 217 -15.57 22.93 -13.16
CA ALA A 217 -14.22 22.42 -12.96
C ALA A 217 -13.89 21.78 -11.59
N GLU A 218 -14.54 22.17 -10.49
CA GLU A 218 -14.08 21.78 -9.14
C GLU A 218 -14.94 20.70 -8.47
N GLN A 219 -16.26 20.88 -8.41
CA GLN A 219 -17.17 19.87 -7.83
C GLN A 219 -17.16 18.58 -8.66
N GLU A 220 -17.14 18.72 -9.98
CA GLU A 220 -17.09 17.58 -10.89
C GLU A 220 -15.76 16.83 -10.79
N LEU A 221 -14.66 17.53 -10.56
CA LEU A 221 -13.35 16.90 -10.37
C LEU A 221 -13.32 16.00 -9.12
N GLU A 222 -13.92 16.45 -8.02
CA GLU A 222 -14.04 15.64 -6.81
C GLU A 222 -14.95 14.43 -7.03
N THR A 223 -16.06 14.61 -7.74
CA THR A 223 -16.95 13.51 -8.15
C THR A 223 -16.20 12.48 -8.99
N GLN A 224 -15.46 12.91 -10.02
CA GLN A 224 -14.63 12.02 -10.84
C GLN A 224 -13.58 11.29 -9.98
N CYS A 225 -12.89 11.99 -9.09
CA CYS A 225 -11.91 11.38 -8.20
C CYS A 225 -12.54 10.32 -7.29
N SER A 226 -13.72 10.60 -6.75
CA SER A 226 -14.50 9.68 -5.91
C SER A 226 -14.94 8.44 -6.70
N LEU A 227 -15.41 8.61 -7.93
CA LEU A 227 -15.80 7.49 -8.80
C LEU A 227 -14.61 6.61 -9.17
N VAL A 228 -13.45 7.20 -9.50
CA VAL A 228 -12.22 6.43 -9.75
C VAL A 228 -11.78 5.64 -8.50
N GLU A 229 -11.95 6.21 -7.30
CA GLU A 229 -11.69 5.47 -6.05
C GLU A 229 -12.57 4.24 -5.87
N LEU A 230 -13.85 4.33 -6.22
CA LEU A 230 -14.76 3.19 -6.21
C LEU A 230 -14.31 2.13 -7.21
N LEU A 231 -13.97 2.54 -8.45
CA LEU A 231 -13.47 1.61 -9.46
C LEU A 231 -12.17 0.91 -9.02
N ILE A 232 -11.26 1.63 -8.35
CA ILE A 232 -10.05 1.04 -7.75
C ILE A 232 -10.40 0.02 -6.65
N ALA A 233 -11.44 0.26 -5.86
CA ALA A 233 -11.88 -0.67 -4.82
C ALA A 233 -12.48 -1.95 -5.41
N LEU A 234 -13.21 -1.85 -6.52
CA LEU A 234 -13.81 -2.99 -7.23
C LEU A 234 -12.80 -3.76 -8.08
N CYS A 235 -11.76 -3.08 -8.58
CA CYS A 235 -10.76 -3.61 -9.52
C CYS A 235 -10.24 -5.02 -9.20
N PRO A 236 -9.87 -5.38 -7.95
CA PRO A 236 -9.32 -6.70 -7.64
C PRO A 236 -10.23 -7.91 -7.95
N SER A 237 -11.53 -7.68 -8.12
CA SER A 237 -12.53 -8.73 -8.29
C SER A 237 -13.24 -8.69 -9.65
N LEU A 238 -12.77 -7.85 -10.57
CA LEU A 238 -13.35 -7.73 -11.91
C LEU A 238 -12.91 -8.86 -12.83
N ASP A 239 -13.77 -9.24 -13.77
CA ASP A 239 -13.44 -10.17 -14.84
C ASP A 239 -12.65 -9.47 -15.97
N GLN A 240 -11.97 -10.23 -16.82
CA GLN A 240 -11.08 -9.73 -17.87
C GLN A 240 -11.75 -8.68 -18.79
N ALA A 241 -13.03 -8.85 -19.14
CA ALA A 241 -13.76 -7.89 -19.96
C ALA A 241 -13.91 -6.51 -19.28
N ASP A 242 -14.22 -6.51 -17.98
CA ASP A 242 -14.40 -5.29 -17.20
C ASP A 242 -13.06 -4.62 -16.85
N VAL A 243 -12.01 -5.42 -16.66
CA VAL A 243 -10.61 -4.95 -16.52
C VAL A 243 -10.20 -4.11 -17.75
N LEU A 244 -10.52 -4.58 -18.96
CA LEU A 244 -10.24 -3.83 -20.20
C LEU A 244 -11.03 -2.52 -20.29
N LEU A 245 -12.28 -2.50 -19.84
CA LEU A 245 -13.09 -1.28 -19.77
C LEU A 245 -12.50 -0.27 -18.78
N LEU A 246 -12.07 -0.74 -17.61
CA LEU A 246 -11.43 0.11 -16.60
C LEU A 246 -10.13 0.72 -17.14
N TRP A 247 -9.29 -0.07 -17.81
CA TRP A 247 -8.07 0.43 -18.42
C TRP A 247 -8.35 1.53 -19.45
N ARG A 248 -9.33 1.32 -20.35
CA ARG A 248 -9.71 2.32 -21.36
C ARG A 248 -10.17 3.65 -20.74
N ALA A 249 -10.92 3.59 -19.64
CA ALA A 249 -11.37 4.79 -18.95
C ALA A 249 -10.23 5.50 -18.20
N VAL A 250 -9.29 4.75 -17.62
CA VAL A 250 -8.21 5.33 -16.81
C VAL A 250 -7.03 5.85 -17.65
N ARG A 251 -6.71 5.20 -18.78
CA ARG A 251 -5.55 5.53 -19.62
C ARG A 251 -5.41 7.02 -19.94
N PRO A 252 -6.47 7.74 -20.39
CA PRO A 252 -6.36 9.17 -20.73
C PRO A 252 -5.93 10.04 -19.53
N HIS A 253 -6.28 9.63 -18.32
CA HIS A 253 -5.99 10.41 -17.11
C HIS A 253 -4.53 10.32 -16.64
N LEU A 254 -3.72 9.42 -17.21
CA LEU A 254 -2.28 9.33 -16.92
C LEU A 254 -1.53 10.62 -17.31
N GLY A 255 -2.00 11.31 -18.34
CA GLY A 255 -1.49 12.61 -18.81
C GLY A 255 -2.34 13.81 -18.39
N SER A 256 -3.29 13.65 -17.46
CA SER A 256 -4.22 14.73 -17.09
C SER A 256 -3.50 15.95 -16.48
N ALA A 257 -4.00 17.14 -16.82
CA ALA A 257 -3.60 18.39 -16.17
C ALA A 257 -4.03 18.46 -14.68
N SER A 258 -5.00 17.64 -14.26
CA SER A 258 -5.35 17.54 -12.85
C SER A 258 -4.41 16.61 -12.10
N THR A 259 -3.69 17.14 -11.12
CA THR A 259 -2.81 16.35 -10.24
C THR A 259 -3.56 15.23 -9.52
N LEU A 260 -4.82 15.48 -9.14
CA LEU A 260 -5.63 14.53 -8.39
C LEU A 260 -6.00 13.34 -9.27
N LEU A 261 -6.57 13.57 -10.45
CA LEU A 261 -6.90 12.51 -11.41
C LEU A 261 -5.65 11.76 -11.85
N GLN A 262 -4.56 12.45 -12.15
CA GLN A 262 -3.31 11.81 -12.55
C GLN A 262 -2.79 10.87 -11.44
N LYS A 263 -2.85 11.27 -10.15
CA LYS A 263 -2.52 10.38 -9.03
C LYS A 263 -3.44 9.17 -8.93
N LYS A 264 -4.75 9.34 -9.18
CA LYS A 264 -5.72 8.23 -9.16
C LYS A 264 -5.50 7.28 -10.34
N ALA A 265 -5.19 7.81 -11.53
CA ALA A 265 -4.91 7.02 -12.71
C ALA A 265 -3.72 6.09 -12.50
N TYR A 266 -2.58 6.62 -12.03
CA TYR A 266 -1.44 5.79 -11.66
C TYR A 266 -1.77 4.76 -10.57
N LYS A 267 -2.63 5.11 -9.60
CA LYS A 267 -3.07 4.16 -8.57
C LYS A 267 -3.94 3.04 -9.20
N ALA A 268 -4.87 3.36 -10.09
CA ALA A 268 -5.71 2.37 -10.76
C ALA A 268 -4.89 1.44 -11.67
N THR A 269 -3.94 1.98 -12.43
CA THR A 269 -3.03 1.17 -13.25
C THR A 269 -2.14 0.26 -12.39
N ALA A 270 -1.66 0.74 -11.24
CA ALA A 270 -0.94 -0.10 -10.28
C ALA A 270 -1.82 -1.24 -9.77
N THR A 271 -3.06 -0.94 -9.35
CA THR A 271 -4.01 -1.96 -8.86
C THR A 271 -4.41 -2.96 -9.95
N LEU A 272 -4.57 -2.52 -11.20
CA LEU A 272 -4.75 -3.41 -12.35
C LEU A 272 -3.57 -4.37 -12.48
N ALA A 273 -2.33 -3.86 -12.39
CA ALA A 273 -1.14 -4.69 -12.50
C ALA A 273 -0.97 -5.68 -11.32
N GLU A 274 -1.33 -5.27 -10.11
CA GLU A 274 -1.22 -6.11 -8.90
C GLU A 274 -2.19 -7.30 -8.93
N HIS A 275 -3.38 -7.13 -9.50
CA HIS A 275 -4.45 -8.13 -9.43
C HIS A 275 -4.71 -8.87 -10.74
N HIS A 276 -4.30 -8.30 -11.89
CA HIS A 276 -4.60 -8.84 -13.22
C HIS A 276 -3.32 -9.02 -14.04
N SER A 277 -2.50 -10.00 -13.67
CA SER A 277 -1.23 -10.29 -14.35
C SER A 277 -1.42 -10.65 -15.83
N VAL A 278 -2.48 -11.38 -16.16
CA VAL A 278 -2.86 -11.73 -17.55
C VAL A 278 -3.07 -10.47 -18.39
N PHE A 279 -3.79 -9.48 -17.85
CA PHE A 279 -4.00 -8.20 -18.52
C PHE A 279 -2.66 -7.49 -18.80
N VAL A 280 -1.73 -7.48 -17.85
CA VAL A 280 -0.41 -6.85 -18.05
C VAL A 280 0.36 -7.57 -19.16
N GLN A 281 0.33 -8.89 -19.18
CA GLN A 281 1.03 -9.69 -20.19
C GLN A 281 0.47 -9.47 -21.60
N GLU A 282 -0.87 -9.46 -21.76
CA GLU A 282 -1.54 -9.26 -23.05
C GLU A 282 -1.45 -7.82 -23.56
N LYS A 283 -1.50 -6.83 -22.65
CA LYS A 283 -1.54 -5.39 -22.99
C LYS A 283 -0.21 -4.68 -22.76
N LEU A 284 0.89 -5.41 -22.59
CA LEU A 284 2.19 -4.81 -22.33
C LEU A 284 2.62 -3.75 -23.37
N PRO A 285 2.46 -3.96 -24.70
CA PRO A 285 2.86 -2.94 -25.67
C PRO A 285 2.10 -1.63 -25.48
N GLU A 286 0.79 -1.71 -25.25
CA GLU A 286 -0.09 -0.55 -25.01
C GLU A 286 0.23 0.12 -23.67
N LEU A 287 0.48 -0.66 -22.61
CA LEU A 287 0.89 -0.13 -21.30
C LEU A 287 2.22 0.60 -21.39
N ARG A 288 3.19 0.04 -22.13
CA ARG A 288 4.50 0.66 -22.34
C ARG A 288 4.38 1.99 -23.07
N GLU A 289 3.60 2.02 -24.15
CA GLU A 289 3.32 3.24 -24.91
C GLU A 289 2.65 4.30 -24.03
N ALA A 290 1.57 3.94 -23.32
CA ALA A 290 0.88 4.85 -22.42
C ALA A 290 1.78 5.38 -21.29
N MET A 291 2.66 4.54 -20.72
CA MET A 291 3.61 4.99 -19.69
C MET A 291 4.66 5.95 -20.26
N ALA A 292 5.12 5.72 -21.50
CA ALA A 292 6.08 6.58 -22.17
C ALA A 292 5.46 7.94 -22.55
N GLU A 293 4.25 7.93 -23.13
CA GLU A 293 3.47 9.14 -23.45
C GLU A 293 3.17 9.98 -22.20
N ALA A 294 2.83 9.33 -21.08
CA ALA A 294 2.53 10.01 -19.83
C ALA A 294 3.77 10.51 -19.06
N ALA A 295 4.98 10.04 -19.41
CA ALA A 295 6.21 10.41 -18.72
C ALA A 295 6.51 11.92 -18.75
N PRO A 296 6.56 12.60 -19.92
CA PRO A 296 6.80 14.04 -19.98
C PRO A 296 5.67 14.88 -19.38
N LEU A 297 4.45 14.33 -19.33
CA LEU A 297 3.26 14.98 -18.77
C LEU A 297 3.12 14.76 -17.25
N CYS A 298 4.02 13.99 -16.64
CA CYS A 298 3.91 13.63 -15.22
C CYS A 298 4.28 14.82 -14.33
N GLN A 299 3.31 15.31 -13.57
CA GLN A 299 3.53 16.39 -12.63
C GLN A 299 4.43 15.95 -11.47
N ALA A 300 5.23 16.86 -10.93
CA ALA A 300 6.17 16.56 -9.84
C ALA A 300 5.48 15.90 -8.62
N ALA A 301 4.26 16.33 -8.28
CA ALA A 301 3.47 15.76 -7.19
C ALA A 301 2.93 14.34 -7.47
N CYS A 302 2.95 13.89 -8.73
CA CYS A 302 2.46 12.59 -9.19
C CYS A 302 3.58 11.55 -9.33
N LYS A 303 4.84 11.97 -9.48
CA LYS A 303 6.01 11.09 -9.69
C LYS A 303 6.08 9.92 -8.71
N ARG A 304 5.80 10.13 -7.42
CA ARG A 304 5.73 9.05 -6.43
C ARG A 304 4.72 7.96 -6.80
N LYS A 305 3.53 8.35 -7.27
CA LYS A 305 2.48 7.40 -7.69
C LYS A 305 2.84 6.71 -9.00
N ARG A 306 3.49 7.44 -9.92
CA ARG A 306 4.04 6.87 -11.15
C ARG A 306 5.08 5.78 -10.86
N PHE A 307 6.05 6.01 -9.97
CA PHE A 307 7.03 4.97 -9.61
C PHE A 307 6.39 3.76 -8.95
N ALA A 308 5.39 3.95 -8.08
CA ALA A 308 4.63 2.81 -7.53
C ALA A 308 3.89 2.02 -8.63
N CYS A 309 3.36 2.70 -9.65
CA CYS A 309 2.75 2.06 -10.81
C CYS A 309 3.78 1.28 -11.65
N LEU A 310 4.95 1.87 -11.91
CA LEU A 310 6.03 1.21 -12.64
C LEU A 310 6.54 -0.02 -11.89
N GLN A 311 6.68 0.05 -10.56
CA GLN A 311 6.99 -1.10 -9.71
C GLN A 311 5.98 -2.24 -9.92
N ALA A 312 4.68 -1.93 -9.78
CA ALA A 312 3.62 -2.92 -9.94
C ALA A 312 3.63 -3.58 -11.33
N LEU A 313 3.89 -2.81 -12.40
CA LEU A 313 3.99 -3.34 -13.76
C LEU A 313 5.23 -4.24 -13.95
N THR A 314 6.39 -3.81 -13.44
CA THR A 314 7.66 -4.52 -13.66
C THR A 314 7.70 -5.91 -13.03
N VAL A 315 6.95 -6.14 -11.95
CA VAL A 315 6.89 -7.46 -11.29
C VAL A 315 6.10 -8.49 -12.10
N GLN A 316 5.30 -8.05 -13.08
CA GLN A 316 4.39 -8.91 -13.85
C GLN A 316 4.92 -9.32 -15.25
N ILE A 317 6.04 -8.74 -15.68
CA ILE A 317 6.61 -8.97 -17.02
C ILE A 317 7.74 -10.00 -16.97
N SER A 318 7.95 -10.72 -18.09
CA SER A 318 9.02 -11.71 -18.24
C SER A 318 10.42 -11.07 -18.40
N GLU A 319 11.48 -11.85 -18.26
CA GLU A 319 12.87 -11.36 -18.39
C GLU A 319 13.13 -10.64 -19.73
N PRO A 320 12.76 -11.17 -20.91
CA PRO A 320 13.00 -10.48 -22.19
C PRO A 320 12.27 -9.13 -22.26
N GLN A 321 11.05 -9.09 -21.72
CA GLN A 321 10.24 -7.87 -21.66
C GLN A 321 10.87 -6.84 -20.72
N LEU A 322 11.33 -7.26 -19.54
CA LEU A 322 12.04 -6.42 -18.59
C LEU A 322 13.29 -5.80 -19.23
N MET A 323 14.11 -6.62 -19.89
CA MET A 323 15.31 -6.13 -20.57
C MET A 323 15.02 -5.09 -21.64
N SER A 324 13.87 -5.17 -22.33
CA SER A 324 13.46 -4.19 -23.34
C SER A 324 13.05 -2.83 -22.76
N VAL A 325 12.52 -2.78 -21.53
CA VAL A 325 12.03 -1.54 -20.89
C VAL A 325 13.05 -0.94 -19.93
N LEU A 326 14.06 -1.70 -19.50
CA LEU A 326 15.03 -1.29 -18.50
C LEU A 326 15.80 -0.01 -18.86
N PRO A 327 16.35 0.19 -20.08
CA PRO A 327 17.15 1.38 -20.37
C PRO A 327 16.42 2.73 -20.13
N PRO A 328 15.24 2.99 -20.73
CA PRO A 328 14.52 4.24 -20.46
C PRO A 328 14.01 4.33 -19.02
N LEU A 329 13.59 3.20 -18.43
CA LEU A 329 13.10 3.14 -17.06
C LEU A 329 14.18 3.48 -16.04
N LEU A 330 15.39 2.95 -16.21
CA LEU A 330 16.53 3.26 -15.33
C LEU A 330 16.95 4.71 -15.48
N GLY A 331 16.95 5.27 -16.70
CA GLY A 331 17.23 6.70 -16.90
C GLY A 331 16.27 7.61 -16.11
N GLU A 332 14.96 7.35 -16.20
CA GLU A 332 13.94 8.07 -15.42
C GLU A 332 14.12 7.87 -13.90
N THR A 333 14.31 6.61 -13.48
CA THR A 333 14.39 6.24 -12.05
C THR A 333 15.65 6.79 -11.39
N VAL A 334 16.80 6.70 -12.05
CA VAL A 334 18.08 7.21 -11.53
C VAL A 334 18.01 8.71 -11.34
N LEU A 335 17.54 9.47 -12.33
CA LEU A 335 17.34 10.92 -12.18
C LEU A 335 16.41 11.26 -11.02
N ALA A 336 15.36 10.47 -10.82
CA ALA A 336 14.40 10.69 -9.75
C ALA A 336 14.96 10.52 -8.34
N THR A 337 16.13 9.87 -8.19
CA THR A 337 16.84 9.80 -6.89
C THR A 337 17.33 11.16 -6.39
N LYS A 338 17.31 12.20 -7.25
CA LYS A 338 17.67 13.58 -6.90
C LYS A 338 16.49 14.57 -6.90
N GLU A 339 15.26 14.07 -6.94
CA GLU A 339 14.04 14.91 -6.82
C GLU A 339 14.02 15.72 -5.53
N ALA A 340 13.40 16.91 -5.54
CA ALA A 340 13.26 17.73 -4.33
C ALA A 340 12.41 17.02 -3.25
N ASN A 341 11.38 16.28 -3.67
CA ASN A 341 10.47 15.57 -2.77
C ASN A 341 11.10 14.28 -2.22
N VAL A 342 11.31 14.22 -0.91
CA VAL A 342 11.88 13.07 -0.18
C VAL A 342 11.14 11.76 -0.48
N LYS A 343 9.80 11.81 -0.51
CA LYS A 343 8.97 10.61 -0.75
C LYS A 343 9.06 10.12 -2.19
N THR A 344 9.32 11.02 -3.15
CA THR A 344 9.57 10.65 -4.54
C THR A 344 10.94 10.00 -4.69
N ARG A 345 11.98 10.56 -4.05
CA ARG A 345 13.32 9.93 -4.02
C ARG A 345 13.27 8.52 -3.43
N ALA A 346 12.56 8.35 -2.32
CA ALA A 346 12.36 7.03 -1.70
C ALA A 346 11.71 6.04 -2.68
N ALA A 347 10.62 6.43 -3.36
CA ALA A 347 9.97 5.57 -4.34
C ALA A 347 10.87 5.21 -5.54
N ALA A 348 11.75 6.12 -5.98
CA ALA A 348 12.73 5.84 -7.01
C ALA A 348 13.77 4.80 -6.54
N PHE A 349 14.28 4.95 -5.32
CA PHE A 349 15.17 3.96 -4.71
C PHE A 349 14.49 2.60 -4.56
N ASP A 350 13.24 2.58 -4.12
CA ASP A 350 12.47 1.33 -3.99
C ASP A 350 12.28 0.67 -5.36
N LEU A 351 12.05 1.45 -6.43
CA LEU A 351 11.93 0.92 -7.79
C LEU A 351 13.24 0.28 -8.27
N LEU A 352 14.40 0.89 -8.00
CA LEU A 352 15.69 0.28 -8.32
C LEU A 352 15.85 -1.10 -7.66
N LEU A 353 15.44 -1.22 -6.40
CA LEU A 353 15.53 -2.49 -5.67
C LEU A 353 14.51 -3.52 -6.18
N VAL A 354 13.29 -3.10 -6.53
CA VAL A 354 12.29 -3.96 -7.16
C VAL A 354 12.79 -4.49 -8.50
N LEU A 355 13.46 -3.66 -9.31
CA LEU A 355 14.05 -4.09 -10.57
C LEU A 355 15.15 -5.16 -10.37
N CYS A 356 16.02 -4.97 -9.37
CA CYS A 356 17.04 -5.96 -9.02
C CYS A 356 16.39 -7.28 -8.55
N ALA A 357 15.45 -7.21 -7.61
CA ALA A 357 14.75 -8.40 -7.10
C ALA A 357 13.96 -9.13 -8.19
N THR A 358 13.38 -8.40 -9.14
CA THR A 358 12.68 -8.98 -10.30
C THR A 358 13.67 -9.70 -11.23
N ALA A 359 14.84 -9.12 -11.47
CA ALA A 359 15.90 -9.78 -12.24
C ALA A 359 16.43 -11.04 -11.53
N GLU A 360 16.59 -11.02 -10.21
CA GLU A 360 16.96 -12.22 -9.42
C GLU A 360 15.91 -13.32 -9.52
N LYS A 361 14.63 -12.95 -9.43
CA LYS A 361 13.51 -13.89 -9.57
C LYS A 361 13.54 -14.59 -10.92
N HIS A 362 13.83 -13.85 -12.00
CA HIS A 362 13.96 -14.43 -13.34
C HIS A 362 15.18 -15.33 -13.50
N ALA A 363 16.29 -15.02 -12.83
CA ALA A 363 17.52 -15.81 -12.87
C ALA A 363 17.42 -17.18 -12.16
N GLY A 364 16.30 -17.49 -11.51
CA GLY A 364 16.07 -18.76 -10.82
C GLY A 364 16.68 -18.80 -9.42
N ASN A 365 17.16 -19.97 -8.97
CA ASN A 365 17.62 -20.19 -7.59
C ASN A 365 19.14 -20.20 -7.39
N ARG A 366 19.92 -20.19 -8.49
CA ARG A 366 21.38 -20.23 -8.39
C ARG A 366 21.91 -18.86 -7.94
N ALA A 367 22.66 -18.83 -6.84
CA ALA A 367 23.22 -17.60 -6.27
C ALA A 367 24.06 -16.81 -7.30
N SER A 368 24.93 -17.49 -8.05
CA SER A 368 25.74 -16.88 -9.11
C SER A 368 24.91 -16.26 -10.24
N ALA A 369 23.81 -16.91 -10.65
CA ALA A 369 22.93 -16.38 -11.70
C ALA A 369 22.16 -15.14 -11.22
N ARG A 370 21.68 -15.15 -9.96
CA ARG A 370 21.05 -13.99 -9.31
C ARG A 370 22.02 -12.82 -9.20
N ALA A 371 23.23 -13.06 -8.71
CA ALA A 371 24.28 -12.05 -8.62
C ALA A 371 24.61 -11.46 -10.00
N ALA A 372 24.78 -12.29 -11.03
CA ALA A 372 25.01 -11.82 -12.40
C ALA A 372 23.82 -10.98 -12.93
N ALA A 373 22.58 -11.36 -12.62
CA ALA A 373 21.41 -10.58 -13.00
C ALA A 373 21.40 -9.19 -12.35
N VAL A 374 21.68 -9.10 -11.05
CA VAL A 374 21.80 -7.83 -10.33
C VAL A 374 22.99 -7.02 -10.84
N GLN A 375 24.13 -7.65 -11.08
CA GLN A 375 25.34 -7.01 -11.62
C GLN A 375 25.06 -6.34 -12.96
N ARG A 376 24.26 -6.94 -13.85
CA ARG A 376 23.82 -6.31 -15.11
C ARG A 376 23.11 -4.97 -14.86
N LEU A 377 22.24 -4.88 -13.86
CA LEU A 377 21.61 -3.60 -13.49
C LEU A 377 22.61 -2.60 -12.92
N PHE A 378 23.54 -3.03 -12.08
CA PHE A 378 24.61 -2.15 -11.59
C PHE A 378 25.42 -1.56 -12.75
N VAL A 379 25.78 -2.37 -13.74
CA VAL A 379 26.51 -1.92 -14.93
C VAL A 379 25.69 -0.88 -15.71
N MET A 380 24.40 -1.11 -15.90
CA MET A 380 23.51 -0.15 -16.58
C MET A 380 23.40 1.18 -15.83
N VAL A 381 23.33 1.15 -14.50
CA VAL A 381 23.30 2.38 -13.68
C VAL A 381 24.69 3.05 -13.67
N ALA A 382 25.77 2.27 -13.62
CA ALA A 382 27.15 2.77 -13.67
C ALA A 382 27.48 3.43 -15.01
N ALA A 383 26.82 3.04 -16.12
CA ALA A 383 26.93 3.76 -17.39
C ALA A 383 26.52 5.24 -17.26
N GLY A 384 25.64 5.59 -16.31
CA GLY A 384 25.27 6.97 -16.00
C GLY A 384 26.40 7.81 -15.40
N LEU A 385 27.48 7.20 -14.90
CA LEU A 385 28.70 7.88 -14.48
C LEU A 385 29.46 8.51 -15.67
N ALA A 386 29.29 7.96 -16.87
CA ALA A 386 29.77 8.56 -18.13
C ALA A 386 28.76 9.57 -18.73
N GLY A 387 27.71 9.94 -17.99
CA GLY A 387 26.67 10.85 -18.45
C GLY A 387 27.19 12.27 -18.72
N LYS A 388 26.55 12.98 -19.68
CA LYS A 388 26.97 14.34 -20.09
C LYS A 388 26.78 15.42 -19.02
N SER A 389 25.90 15.19 -18.03
CA SER A 389 25.59 16.17 -16.99
C SER A 389 26.07 15.71 -15.61
N ALA A 390 26.60 16.65 -14.83
CA ALA A 390 26.99 16.42 -13.44
C ALA A 390 25.81 15.89 -12.59
N HIS A 391 24.59 16.32 -12.93
CA HIS A 391 23.38 15.85 -12.28
C HIS A 391 23.14 14.35 -12.49
N MET A 392 23.31 13.85 -13.72
CA MET A 392 23.18 12.42 -14.03
C MET A 392 24.26 11.60 -13.33
N MET A 393 25.52 12.03 -13.36
CA MET A 393 26.62 11.34 -12.65
C MET A 393 26.33 11.25 -11.15
N SER A 394 25.96 12.39 -10.55
CA SER A 394 25.64 12.49 -9.13
C SER A 394 24.42 11.64 -8.73
N ALA A 395 23.40 11.55 -9.59
CA ALA A 395 22.22 10.70 -9.38
C ALA A 395 22.58 9.22 -9.49
N SER A 396 23.39 8.84 -10.48
CA SER A 396 23.88 7.47 -10.67
C SER A 396 24.69 7.00 -9.47
N LEU A 397 25.56 7.84 -8.91
CA LEU A 397 26.29 7.54 -7.68
C LEU A 397 25.37 7.27 -6.47
N LEU A 398 24.30 8.05 -6.31
CA LEU A 398 23.33 7.83 -5.22
C LEU A 398 22.53 6.53 -5.43
N ALA A 399 22.13 6.24 -6.67
CA ALA A 399 21.49 4.99 -7.05
C ALA A 399 22.39 3.79 -6.74
N LEU A 400 23.65 3.81 -7.20
CA LEU A 400 24.65 2.77 -6.92
C LEU A 400 24.92 2.62 -5.43
N SER A 401 25.00 3.73 -4.68
CA SER A 401 25.14 3.69 -3.21
C SER A 401 24.00 2.91 -2.56
N ARG A 402 22.75 3.16 -2.98
CA ARG A 402 21.58 2.46 -2.44
C ARG A 402 21.58 0.98 -2.81
N MET A 403 21.89 0.66 -4.07
CA MET A 403 21.95 -0.73 -4.55
C MET A 403 23.05 -1.50 -3.84
N LEU A 404 24.27 -0.94 -3.74
CA LEU A 404 25.40 -1.57 -3.05
C LEU A 404 25.08 -1.84 -1.59
N HIS A 405 24.46 -0.88 -0.89
CA HIS A 405 24.05 -1.11 0.50
C HIS A 405 23.02 -2.24 0.61
N ALA A 406 22.05 -2.32 -0.29
CA ALA A 406 21.02 -3.37 -0.27
C ALA A 406 21.60 -4.76 -0.53
N TYR A 407 22.59 -4.86 -1.42
CA TYR A 407 23.20 -6.11 -1.85
C TYR A 407 24.55 -6.44 -1.16
N ARG A 408 24.88 -5.73 -0.07
CA ARG A 408 26.14 -5.90 0.68
C ARG A 408 26.41 -7.32 1.19
N HIS A 409 25.35 -8.12 1.37
CA HIS A 409 25.43 -9.49 1.87
C HIS A 409 25.69 -10.53 0.77
N VAL A 410 25.70 -10.12 -0.50
CA VAL A 410 25.92 -11.02 -1.64
C VAL A 410 27.42 -11.05 -1.95
N ALA A 411 28.09 -12.11 -1.53
CA ALA A 411 29.54 -12.26 -1.66
C ALA A 411 30.02 -12.18 -3.12
N GLU A 412 29.24 -12.71 -4.06
CA GLU A 412 29.56 -12.71 -5.49
C GLU A 412 29.62 -11.30 -6.11
N LEU A 413 28.99 -10.30 -5.47
CA LEU A 413 29.01 -8.91 -5.93
C LEU A 413 30.16 -8.10 -5.32
N VAL A 414 30.90 -8.64 -4.35
CA VAL A 414 32.01 -7.94 -3.67
C VAL A 414 33.13 -7.56 -4.66
N PRO A 415 33.65 -8.47 -5.52
CA PRO A 415 34.72 -8.11 -6.46
C PRO A 415 34.30 -7.00 -7.44
N PHE A 416 33.08 -7.09 -7.96
CA PHE A 416 32.52 -6.06 -8.83
C PHE A 416 32.34 -4.72 -8.10
N SER A 417 31.91 -4.74 -6.84
CA SER A 417 31.76 -3.54 -6.02
C SER A 417 33.09 -2.85 -5.74
N ALA A 418 34.18 -3.62 -5.58
CA ALA A 418 35.54 -3.09 -5.46
C ALA A 418 36.00 -2.41 -6.76
N GLN A 419 35.80 -3.05 -7.92
CA GLN A 419 36.07 -2.44 -9.24
C GLN A 419 35.25 -1.17 -9.48
N LEU A 420 34.00 -1.17 -9.05
CA LEU A 420 33.14 0.01 -9.12
C LEU A 420 33.67 1.13 -8.21
N LEU A 421 34.17 0.82 -7.01
CA LEU A 421 34.83 1.81 -6.14
C LEU A 421 36.01 2.44 -6.85
N GLU A 422 36.92 1.64 -7.42
CA GLU A 422 38.07 2.14 -8.18
C GLU A 422 37.65 3.16 -9.26
N THR A 423 36.62 2.80 -10.04
CA THR A 423 36.05 3.69 -11.07
C THR A 423 35.51 4.98 -10.46
N VAL A 424 34.76 4.88 -9.36
CA VAL A 424 34.14 6.03 -8.68
C VAL A 424 35.17 6.96 -8.04
N LEU A 425 36.32 6.45 -7.60
CA LEU A 425 37.38 7.27 -7.01
C LEU A 425 37.96 8.28 -8.00
N THR A 426 37.98 7.97 -9.30
CA THR A 426 38.37 8.92 -10.35
C THR A 426 37.50 10.19 -10.38
N LEU A 427 36.29 10.13 -9.83
CA LEU A 427 35.35 11.25 -9.78
C LEU A 427 35.53 12.16 -8.57
N LEU A 428 36.45 11.84 -7.63
CA LEU A 428 36.74 12.70 -6.48
C LEU A 428 37.34 14.06 -6.88
N GLU A 429 37.99 14.13 -8.03
CA GLU A 429 38.57 15.37 -8.57
C GLU A 429 37.65 16.11 -9.53
N HIS A 430 36.40 15.64 -9.69
CA HIS A 430 35.46 16.24 -10.63
C HIS A 430 35.09 17.69 -10.23
N ARG A 431 35.08 18.59 -11.22
CA ARG A 431 34.81 20.04 -11.03
C ARG A 431 33.47 20.35 -10.33
N ALA A 432 32.45 19.54 -10.57
CA ALA A 432 31.12 19.75 -10.02
C ALA A 432 31.02 19.19 -8.60
N GLN A 433 30.79 20.08 -7.63
CA GLN A 433 30.70 19.74 -6.20
C GLN A 433 29.59 18.73 -5.88
N GLU A 434 28.49 18.72 -6.65
CA GLU A 434 27.42 17.74 -6.45
C GLU A 434 27.85 16.31 -6.77
N VAL A 435 28.81 16.12 -7.68
CA VAL A 435 29.36 14.80 -8.03
C VAL A 435 30.23 14.33 -6.88
N VAL A 436 31.19 15.15 -6.45
CA VAL A 436 32.09 14.84 -5.32
C VAL A 436 31.30 14.49 -4.05
N ARG A 437 30.25 15.25 -3.73
CA ARG A 437 29.35 14.94 -2.59
C ARG A 437 28.76 13.54 -2.70
N SER A 438 28.29 13.14 -3.88
CA SER A 438 27.77 11.78 -4.10
C SER A 438 28.86 10.72 -4.05
N VAL A 439 30.09 11.04 -4.48
CA VAL A 439 31.25 10.13 -4.35
C VAL A 439 31.57 9.87 -2.87
N ILE A 440 31.59 10.93 -2.04
CA ILE A 440 31.82 10.80 -0.58
C ILE A 440 30.70 9.96 0.07
N VAL A 441 29.45 10.13 -0.36
CA VAL A 441 28.32 9.27 0.08
C VAL A 441 28.53 7.83 -0.35
N PHE A 442 28.99 7.58 -1.58
CA PHE A 442 29.28 6.24 -2.07
C PHE A 442 30.41 5.57 -1.27
N ILE A 443 31.52 6.28 -1.04
CA ILE A 443 32.63 5.81 -0.20
C ILE A 443 32.13 5.45 1.20
N LYS A 444 31.32 6.32 1.82
CA LYS A 444 30.72 6.02 3.13
C LYS A 444 29.97 4.69 3.13
N VAL A 445 29.18 4.43 2.09
CA VAL A 445 28.44 3.18 1.98
C VAL A 445 29.40 2.01 1.81
N VAL A 446 30.35 2.09 0.87
CA VAL A 446 31.34 1.04 0.61
C VAL A 446 32.11 0.66 1.87
N LEU A 447 32.63 1.65 2.60
CA LEU A 447 33.35 1.44 3.86
C LEU A 447 32.49 0.82 4.98
N SER A 448 31.16 0.83 4.84
CA SER A 448 30.24 0.17 5.77
C SER A 448 29.68 -1.17 5.26
N ALA A 449 29.86 -1.46 3.98
CA ALA A 449 29.16 -2.54 3.28
C ALA A 449 30.12 -3.64 2.81
N LEU A 450 31.32 -3.28 2.34
CA LEU A 450 32.29 -4.26 1.83
C LEU A 450 33.19 -4.76 2.96
N PRO A 451 33.65 -6.03 2.90
CA PRO A 451 34.65 -6.58 3.80
C PRO A 451 36.01 -5.88 3.60
N LEU A 452 36.87 -5.87 4.63
CA LEU A 452 38.09 -5.07 4.61
C LEU A 452 39.09 -5.58 3.57
N GLU A 453 39.13 -6.88 3.34
CA GLU A 453 39.96 -7.57 2.36
C GLU A 453 39.70 -7.06 0.93
N ALA A 454 38.47 -6.59 0.66
CA ALA A 454 38.13 -6.00 -0.64
C ALA A 454 38.48 -4.50 -0.73
N ILE A 455 38.69 -3.82 0.39
CA ILE A 455 38.98 -2.38 0.48
C ILE A 455 40.49 -2.15 0.57
N GLU A 456 41.22 -3.00 1.28
CA GLU A 456 42.65 -2.87 1.55
C GLU A 456 43.50 -2.62 0.28
N PRO A 457 43.31 -3.37 -0.84
CA PRO A 457 44.05 -3.13 -2.07
C PRO A 457 43.78 -1.76 -2.71
N LEU A 458 42.64 -1.15 -2.38
CA LEU A 458 42.21 0.14 -2.92
C LEU A 458 42.58 1.33 -2.02
N LEU A 459 43.13 1.10 -0.83
CA LEU A 459 43.58 2.17 0.08
C LEU A 459 44.57 3.15 -0.57
N PRO A 460 45.57 2.72 -1.36
CA PRO A 460 46.48 3.65 -2.03
C PRO A 460 45.78 4.60 -3.01
N LEU A 461 44.66 4.18 -3.60
CA LEU A 461 43.85 5.00 -4.50
C LEU A 461 42.83 5.86 -3.73
N LEU A 462 42.35 5.38 -2.59
CA LEU A 462 41.32 6.04 -1.78
C LEU A 462 41.88 7.17 -0.91
N VAL A 463 42.98 6.91 -0.20
CA VAL A 463 43.48 7.77 0.88
C VAL A 463 44.00 9.12 0.38
N PRO A 464 44.88 9.20 -0.65
CA PRO A 464 45.45 10.49 -1.06
C PRO A 464 44.38 11.51 -1.53
N PRO A 465 43.40 11.14 -2.38
CA PRO A 465 42.30 12.03 -2.72
C PRO A 465 41.47 12.44 -1.49
N MET A 466 41.19 11.54 -0.54
CA MET A 466 40.45 11.91 0.66
C MET A 466 41.22 12.91 1.55
N LEU A 467 42.55 12.79 1.65
CA LEU A 467 43.37 13.74 2.40
C LEU A 467 43.37 15.15 1.80
N SER A 468 43.32 15.28 0.46
CA SER A 468 43.18 16.59 -0.18
C SER A 468 41.84 17.25 0.19
N TRP A 469 40.76 16.46 0.26
CA TRP A 469 39.44 16.94 0.68
C TRP A 469 39.34 17.26 2.18
N CYS A 470 40.17 16.66 3.04
CA CYS A 470 40.30 17.03 4.46
C CYS A 470 40.82 18.47 4.67
N SER A 471 41.44 19.06 3.65
CA SER A 471 42.02 20.41 3.66
C SER A 471 41.21 21.41 2.83
N ASN A 472 40.05 20.99 2.30
CA ASN A 472 39.21 21.82 1.44
C ASN A 472 38.55 22.99 2.21
N LYS A 473 38.24 24.08 1.48
CA LYS A 473 37.53 25.27 1.98
C LYS A 473 36.07 24.99 2.38
N HIS A 474 35.46 23.91 1.89
CA HIS A 474 34.09 23.53 2.24
C HIS A 474 33.99 22.80 3.60
N SER A 475 33.65 23.54 4.66
CA SER A 475 33.62 23.06 6.06
C SER A 475 32.79 21.79 6.28
N HIS A 476 31.59 21.70 5.70
CA HIS A 476 30.72 20.53 5.85
C HIS A 476 31.32 19.26 5.21
N LEU A 477 31.86 19.36 3.98
CA LEU A 477 32.50 18.23 3.30
C LEU A 477 33.77 17.80 4.03
N LYS A 478 34.57 18.77 4.47
CA LYS A 478 35.77 18.55 5.29
C LYS A 478 35.46 17.72 6.53
N TYR A 479 34.39 18.04 7.26
CA TYR A 479 33.98 17.27 8.44
C TYR A 479 33.58 15.83 8.08
N GLN A 480 32.79 15.65 7.00
CA GLN A 480 32.38 14.33 6.54
C GLN A 480 33.57 13.45 6.13
N VAL A 481 34.52 13.99 5.37
CA VAL A 481 35.69 13.25 4.91
C VAL A 481 36.61 12.88 6.08
N ARG A 482 36.83 13.79 7.03
CA ARG A 482 37.59 13.48 8.26
C ARG A 482 36.96 12.34 9.05
N TYR A 483 35.65 12.39 9.26
CA TYR A 483 34.91 11.31 9.93
C TYR A 483 35.05 9.97 9.20
N LEU A 484 35.02 9.96 7.86
CA LEU A 484 35.23 8.74 7.07
C LEU A 484 36.67 8.22 7.19
N MET A 485 37.67 9.10 7.17
CA MET A 485 39.07 8.73 7.40
C MET A 485 39.27 8.12 8.79
N GLU A 486 38.72 8.73 9.84
CA GLU A 486 38.78 8.17 11.21
C GLU A 486 38.15 6.79 11.29
N ARG A 487 37.00 6.58 10.64
CA ARG A 487 36.36 5.26 10.57
C ARG A 487 37.18 4.25 9.80
N LEU A 488 37.81 4.67 8.70
CA LEU A 488 38.70 3.82 7.92
C LEU A 488 39.90 3.38 8.74
N PHE A 489 40.56 4.33 9.42
CA PHE A 489 41.69 4.03 10.31
C PHE A 489 41.32 3.06 11.42
N LYS A 490 40.20 3.30 12.12
CA LYS A 490 39.73 2.38 13.18
C LYS A 490 39.46 1.00 12.61
N ARG A 491 38.79 0.91 11.46
CA ARG A 491 38.46 -0.37 10.83
C ARG A 491 39.71 -1.16 10.43
N VAL A 492 40.69 -0.51 9.80
CA VAL A 492 41.97 -1.14 9.43
C VAL A 492 42.76 -1.55 10.67
N TRP A 493 42.79 -0.70 11.69
CA TRP A 493 43.53 -0.95 12.93
C TRP A 493 42.94 -2.09 13.76
N ASP A 494 41.62 -2.10 13.95
CA ASP A 494 40.95 -3.10 14.79
C ASP A 494 41.01 -4.51 14.15
N GLU A 495 40.83 -4.62 12.82
CA GLU A 495 40.88 -5.90 12.11
C GLU A 495 42.33 -6.37 11.86
N GLY A 496 43.29 -5.45 11.67
CA GLY A 496 44.72 -5.76 11.50
C GLY A 496 45.45 -6.17 12.79
N VAL A 497 44.85 -5.94 13.97
CA VAL A 497 45.37 -6.41 15.26
C VAL A 497 44.82 -7.82 15.63
N THR A 498 43.77 -8.28 14.93
CA THR A 498 43.15 -9.60 15.15
C THR A 498 43.55 -10.68 14.15
N GLY A 499 44.31 -10.33 13.10
CA GLY A 499 44.78 -11.23 12.03
C GLY A 499 46.13 -11.86 12.29
#